data_AF-A0A9X2N8W8-F1
#
_entry.id   AF-A0A9X2N8W8-F1
#
_cell.length_a   1.000
_cell.length_b   1.000
_cell.length_c   1.000
_cell.angle_alpha   90.00
_cell.angle_beta   90.00
_cell.angle_gamma   90.00
#
_symmetry.space_group_name_H-M   'P 1'
#
loop_
_entity.id
_entity.type
_entity.pdbx_description
1 polymer ?
#
loop_
_entity_poly.entity_id
_entity_poly.type
_entity_poly.pdbx_seq_one_letter_code
_entity_poly.pdbx_strand_id
1 'polypeptide(L)'
;MPDQLLSTEEYRALGETDRGFTELVEGRVVPSPGAGRAHNLAACRPAGQLDRQLPHRLAFVLGADLDLGLAPEGAEGMRMLRRSPAPSAPRCRSR
;
A
#
# COMPACT_ATOMS: atom_id res chain seq x y z
N MET A 1 -8.40 16.04 12.39
CA MET A 1 -8.52 14.58 12.20
C MET A 1 -9.56 14.10 13.20
N PRO A 2 -10.53 13.26 12.80
CA PRO A 2 -11.46 12.70 13.78
C PRO A 2 -10.69 11.89 14.83
N ASP A 3 -11.08 11.99 16.11
CA ASP A 3 -10.46 11.26 17.23
C ASP A 3 -10.80 9.76 17.26
N GLN A 4 -11.61 9.30 16.30
CA GLN A 4 -12.06 7.92 16.20
C GLN A 4 -11.00 7.06 15.49
N LEU A 5 -10.67 5.92 16.08
CA LEU A 5 -9.84 4.89 15.45
C LEU A 5 -10.68 4.14 14.42
N LEU A 6 -10.10 3.86 13.26
CA LEU A 6 -10.76 3.11 12.20
C LEU A 6 -10.36 1.63 12.21
N SER A 7 -11.32 0.77 11.96
CA SER A 7 -11.10 -0.59 11.48
C SER A 7 -10.65 -0.60 10.01
N THR A 8 -10.17 -1.76 9.52
CA THR A 8 -9.85 -1.93 8.09
C THR A 8 -11.08 -1.74 7.21
N GLU A 9 -12.26 -2.17 7.66
CA GLU A 9 -13.49 -2.07 6.87
C GLU A 9 -13.90 -0.61 6.70
N GLU A 10 -13.89 0.16 7.78
CA GLU A 10 -14.17 1.60 7.73
C GLU A 10 -13.15 2.33 6.86
N TYR A 11 -11.87 2.00 6.99
CA TYR A 11 -10.83 2.61 6.16
C TYR A 11 -10.98 2.26 4.67
N ARG A 12 -11.39 1.03 4.32
CA ARG A 12 -11.73 0.64 2.94
C ARG A 12 -12.95 1.41 2.43
N ALA A 13 -13.96 1.60 3.29
CA ALA A 13 -15.19 2.31 2.93
C ALA A 13 -14.97 3.80 2.62
N LEU A 14 -13.85 4.39 3.03
CA LEU A 14 -13.53 5.78 2.73
C LEU A 14 -13.41 6.09 1.22
N GLY A 15 -13.16 5.10 0.35
CA GLY A 15 -13.10 5.28 -1.11
C GLY A 15 -11.94 6.16 -1.61
N GLU A 16 -11.50 6.01 -2.87
CA GLU A 16 -10.24 6.56 -3.47
C GLU A 16 -9.79 7.94 -2.97
N THR A 17 -8.49 8.13 -2.70
CA THR A 17 -7.96 9.42 -2.23
C THR A 17 -7.58 10.26 -3.43
N ASP A 18 -8.03 11.50 -3.47
CA ASP A 18 -7.75 12.43 -4.58
C ASP A 18 -6.24 12.72 -4.78
N ARG A 19 -5.44 12.61 -3.71
CA ARG A 19 -4.01 12.93 -3.73
C ARG A 19 -3.20 12.00 -2.84
N GLY A 20 -2.13 11.45 -3.41
CA GLY A 20 -1.12 10.68 -2.67
C GLY A 20 -1.65 9.34 -2.16
N PHE A 21 -0.87 8.72 -1.28
CA PHE A 21 -1.21 7.44 -0.67
C PHE A 21 -1.56 7.69 0.79
N THR A 22 -2.46 6.88 1.33
CA THR A 22 -2.69 6.83 2.78
C THR A 22 -2.42 5.42 3.29
N GLU A 23 -2.09 5.33 4.57
CA GLU A 23 -1.89 4.08 5.28
C GLU A 23 -2.72 4.12 6.57
N LEU A 24 -3.54 3.12 6.82
CA LEU A 24 -4.10 2.92 8.15
C LEU A 24 -2.98 2.37 9.03
N VAL A 25 -2.60 3.02 10.13
CA VAL A 25 -1.60 2.54 11.09
C VAL A 25 -2.17 2.69 12.48
N GLU A 26 -2.34 1.56 13.18
CA GLU A 26 -2.93 1.55 14.53
C GLU A 26 -4.30 2.25 14.61
N GLY A 27 -5.12 2.09 13.57
CA GLY A 27 -6.43 2.74 13.48
C GLY A 27 -6.40 4.20 13.05
N ARG A 28 -5.22 4.78 12.77
CA ARG A 28 -5.06 6.16 12.32
C ARG A 28 -4.72 6.22 10.84
N VAL A 29 -5.33 7.14 10.11
CA VAL A 29 -4.98 7.40 8.71
C VAL A 29 -3.74 8.28 8.65
N VAL A 30 -2.65 7.74 8.11
CA VAL A 30 -1.37 8.42 7.93
C VAL A 30 -1.15 8.67 6.44
N PRO A 31 -0.87 9.91 6.00
CA PRO A 31 -0.46 10.16 4.63
C PRO A 31 0.92 9.56 4.39
N SER A 32 1.04 8.73 3.37
CA SER A 32 2.30 8.17 2.91
C SER A 32 2.91 9.13 1.89
N PRO A 33 4.17 9.57 2.08
CA PRO A 33 4.79 10.58 1.24
C PRO A 33 4.83 10.11 -0.23
N GLY A 34 4.48 11.02 -1.13
CA GLY A 34 4.45 10.72 -2.57
C GLY A 34 5.80 10.19 -3.05
N ALA A 35 5.78 9.02 -3.70
CA ALA A 35 6.97 8.42 -4.27
C ALA A 35 7.44 9.19 -5.50
N GLY A 36 8.42 10.07 -5.32
CA GLY A 36 9.06 10.79 -6.44
C GLY A 36 9.80 9.85 -7.40
N ARG A 37 10.21 10.38 -8.56
CA ARG A 37 10.91 9.61 -9.61
C ARG A 37 12.13 8.83 -9.08
N ALA A 38 12.91 9.44 -8.19
CA ALA A 38 14.09 8.79 -7.59
C ALA A 38 13.71 7.57 -6.75
N HIS A 39 12.65 7.68 -5.95
CA HIS A 39 12.12 6.56 -5.16
C HIS A 39 11.65 5.42 -6.06
N ASN A 40 10.90 5.72 -7.11
CA ASN A 40 10.40 4.68 -8.03
C ASN A 40 11.53 3.95 -8.75
N LEU A 41 12.58 4.67 -9.17
CA LEU A 41 13.77 4.05 -9.77
C LEU A 41 14.53 3.18 -8.76
N ALA A 42 14.67 3.63 -7.51
CA ALA A 42 15.27 2.85 -6.45
C ALA A 42 14.48 1.55 -6.20
N ALA A 43 13.14 1.63 -6.16
CA ALA A 43 12.26 0.49 -5.96
C ALA A 43 12.29 -0.54 -7.11
N CYS A 44 12.61 -0.13 -8.35
CA CYS A 44 12.76 -1.06 -9.47
C CYS A 44 13.97 -1.99 -9.34
N ARG A 45 15.03 -1.60 -8.63
CA ARG A 45 16.22 -2.44 -8.43
C ARG A 45 15.91 -3.72 -7.63
N PRO A 46 15.35 -3.65 -6.41
CA PRO A 46 14.94 -4.84 -5.68
C PRO A 46 13.80 -5.57 -6.40
N ALA A 47 12.88 -4.86 -7.07
CA ALA A 47 11.83 -5.50 -7.86
C ALA A 47 12.40 -6.49 -8.90
N GLY A 48 13.36 -6.04 -9.72
CA GLY A 48 13.99 -6.91 -10.72
C GLY A 48 14.83 -8.05 -10.13
N GLN A 49 15.38 -7.88 -8.92
CA GLN A 49 16.06 -8.97 -8.22
C GLN A 49 15.07 -10.01 -7.68
N LEU A 50 13.96 -9.56 -7.08
CA LEU A 50 12.95 -10.43 -6.48
C LEU A 50 12.13 -11.15 -7.55
N ASP A 51 11.78 -10.48 -8.64
CA ASP A 51 10.97 -11.06 -9.73
C ASP A 51 11.59 -12.35 -10.29
N ARG A 52 12.92 -12.39 -10.40
CA ARG A 52 13.67 -13.59 -10.86
C ARG A 52 13.66 -14.75 -9.87
N GLN A 53 13.31 -14.51 -8.61
CA GLN A 53 13.27 -15.50 -7.53
C GLN A 53 11.84 -15.92 -7.18
N LEU A 54 10.83 -15.24 -7.72
CA LEU A 54 9.44 -15.56 -7.43
C LEU A 54 9.00 -16.83 -8.16
N PRO A 55 8.19 -17.68 -7.52
CA PRO A 55 7.43 -18.71 -8.22
C PRO A 55 6.60 -18.11 -9.35
N HIS A 56 6.40 -18.84 -10.45
CA HIS A 56 5.68 -18.35 -11.65
C HIS A 56 4.26 -17.82 -11.41
N ARG A 57 3.66 -18.14 -10.26
CA ARG A 57 2.32 -17.68 -9.85
C ARG A 57 2.32 -16.36 -9.07
N LEU A 58 3.49 -15.81 -8.75
CA LEU A 58 3.63 -14.58 -7.98
C LEU A 58 4.32 -13.50 -8.83
N ALA A 59 4.01 -12.25 -8.52
CA ALA A 59 4.62 -11.09 -9.15
C ALA A 59 4.95 -10.05 -8.07
N PHE A 60 6.01 -9.29 -8.29
CA PHE A 60 6.32 -8.14 -7.45
C PHE A 60 5.47 -6.94 -7.87
N VAL A 61 4.72 -6.35 -6.92
CA VAL A 61 3.82 -5.22 -7.19
C VAL A 61 4.14 -4.05 -6.26
N LEU A 62 4.29 -2.85 -6.85
CA LEU A 62 4.42 -1.59 -6.11
C LEU A 62 3.08 -0.88 -6.04
N GLY A 63 2.82 -0.21 -4.92
CA GLY A 63 1.61 0.60 -4.75
C GLY A 63 0.33 -0.23 -4.69
N ALA A 64 0.41 -1.49 -4.25
CA ALA A 64 -0.76 -2.31 -3.97
C ALA A 64 -1.26 -2.07 -2.55
N ASP A 65 -2.58 -2.18 -2.41
CA ASP A 65 -3.26 -2.15 -1.13
C ASP A 65 -3.15 -3.54 -0.49
N LEU A 66 -2.61 -3.60 0.73
CA LEU A 66 -2.33 -4.85 1.43
C LEU A 66 -2.83 -4.75 2.87
N ASP A 67 -3.74 -5.64 3.26
CA ASP A 67 -4.12 -5.83 4.66
C ASP A 67 -3.17 -6.84 5.29
N LEU A 68 -2.44 -6.41 6.32
CA LEU A 68 -1.48 -7.28 7.01
C LEU A 68 -2.14 -8.26 8.00
N GLY A 69 -3.44 -8.15 8.27
CA GLY A 69 -4.16 -9.09 9.15
C GLY A 69 -3.63 -9.11 10.59
N LEU A 70 -3.02 -8.01 11.05
CA LEU A 70 -2.37 -7.92 12.37
C LEU A 70 -3.36 -7.88 13.56
N ALA A 71 -4.66 -7.80 13.28
CA ALA A 71 -5.72 -7.88 14.28
C ALA A 71 -6.88 -8.77 13.79
N PRO A 72 -7.72 -9.30 14.69
CA PRO A 72 -8.95 -10.04 14.33
C PRO A 72 -9.90 -9.19 13.49
N GLU A 73 -10.59 -9.79 12.51
CA GLU A 73 -11.58 -9.11 11.66
C GLU A 73 -12.57 -8.27 12.49
N GLY A 74 -12.82 -7.02 12.06
CA GLY A 74 -13.69 -6.09 12.77
C GLY A 74 -13.08 -5.38 13.99
N ALA A 75 -11.86 -5.72 14.41
CA ALA A 75 -11.19 -5.01 15.51
C ALA A 75 -10.71 -3.60 15.09
N GLU A 76 -10.96 -2.63 15.95
CA GLU A 76 -10.40 -1.27 15.89
C GLU A 76 -8.94 -1.28 16.37
N GLY A 77 -8.07 -0.51 15.70
CA GLY A 77 -6.67 -0.37 16.10
C GLY A 77 -5.80 -1.61 15.80
N MET A 78 -4.51 -1.34 15.56
CA MET A 78 -3.45 -2.30 15.22
C MET A 78 -3.53 -2.96 13.82
N ARG A 79 -3.59 -2.16 12.76
CA ARG A 79 -3.52 -2.66 11.37
C ARG A 79 -2.72 -1.74 10.46
N MET A 80 -2.18 -2.31 9.37
CA MET A 80 -1.54 -1.61 8.26
C MET A 80 -2.28 -1.90 6.96
N LEU A 81 -2.89 -0.89 6.34
CA LEU A 81 -3.46 -0.96 4.98
C LEU A 81 -2.98 0.24 4.18
N ARG A 82 -2.25 0.02 3.08
CA ARG A 82 -1.87 1.07 2.13
C ARG A 82 -2.97 1.28 1.09
N ARG A 83 -3.13 2.52 0.61
CA ARG A 83 -4.14 2.89 -0.39
C ARG A 83 -3.58 3.72 -1.53
N SER A 84 -3.73 3.25 -2.77
CA SER A 84 -3.30 3.95 -3.99
C SER A 84 -4.45 4.76 -4.64
N PRO A 85 -4.17 5.92 -5.26
CA PRO A 85 -5.04 6.46 -6.29
C PRO A 85 -5.00 5.54 -7.53
N ALA A 86 -6.05 5.58 -8.37
CA ALA A 86 -6.30 4.79 -9.58
C ALA A 86 -5.06 4.17 -10.31
N PRO A 87 -5.19 2.98 -10.94
CA PRO A 87 -4.06 2.16 -11.34
C PRO A 87 -3.27 2.78 -12.49
N SER A 88 -2.13 3.38 -12.14
CA SER A 88 -0.97 3.47 -13.02
C SER A 88 0.19 2.80 -12.31
N ALA A 89 0.11 1.49 -12.07
CA ALA A 89 1.24 0.73 -11.56
C ALA A 89 2.35 0.80 -12.62
N PRO A 90 3.47 1.51 -12.37
CA PRO A 90 4.57 1.49 -13.30
C PRO A 90 5.16 0.08 -13.30
N ARG A 91 5.01 -0.65 -14.41
CA ARG A 91 5.76 -1.89 -14.58
C ARG A 91 7.23 -1.52 -14.70
N CYS A 92 8.04 -1.90 -13.72
CA CYS A 92 9.49 -1.87 -13.84
C CYS A 92 9.88 -2.85 -14.97
N ARG A 93 10.08 -2.34 -16.19
CA ARG A 93 10.63 -3.14 -17.28
C ARG A 93 12.14 -3.27 -17.03
N SER A 94 12.59 -4.50 -16.77
CA SER A 94 14.00 -4.85 -16.92
C SER A 94 14.39 -4.63 -18.39
N ARG A 95 15.52 -3.96 -18.60
CA ARG A 95 16.20 -3.98 -19.90
C ARG A 95 16.78 -5.36 -20.17
#